data_AF-A0A9X1GEI1-F1
#
_entry.id   AF-A0A9X1GEI1-F1
#
_cell.length_a   1.000
_cell.length_b   1.000
_cell.length_c   1.000
_cell.angle_alpha   90.00
_cell.angle_beta   90.00
_cell.angle_gamma   90.00
#
_symmetry.space_group_name_H-M   'P 1'
#
loop_
_entity.id
_entity.type
_entity.pdbx_description
1 polymer ?
#
loop_
_entity_poly.entity_id
_entity_poly.type
_entity_poly.pdbx_seq_one_letter_code
_entity_poly.pdbx_strand_id
1 'polypeptide(L)'
;SLLAVATDSHRLSQRVIPVEQTADHFDIVIPGKSLIELSRSLTNEEEIVEISIMENQVLFKTETMYFYSRLLEGNYPDTNRLIPSSFNTEVEFSVPSFLAAIERASLLSHEGRNNIVRLSIRPDAVV
;
A
#
# COMPACT_ATOMS: atom_id res chain seq x y z
N SER A 1 15.12 -7.16 -5.13
CA SER A 1 13.99 -6.87 -4.20
C SER A 1 12.77 -6.56 -5.03
N LEU A 2 11.58 -6.77 -4.47
CA LEU A 2 10.31 -6.36 -5.04
C LEU A 2 9.88 -5.03 -4.39
N LEU A 3 9.58 -4.04 -5.21
CA LEU A 3 9.02 -2.75 -4.79
C LEU A 3 7.54 -2.71 -5.22
N ALA A 4 6.64 -2.53 -4.26
CA ALA A 4 5.23 -2.27 -4.51
C ALA A 4 4.89 -0.86 -4.01
N VAL A 5 4.25 -0.06 -4.87
CA VAL A 5 3.86 1.32 -4.55
C VAL A 5 2.41 1.56 -4.99
N ALA A 6 1.66 2.29 -4.16
CA ALA A 6 0.34 2.80 -4.50
C ALA A 6 0.15 4.22 -3.96
N THR A 7 -0.47 5.09 -4.75
CA THR A 7 -0.86 6.45 -4.33
C THR A 7 -2.19 6.88 -4.97
N ASP A 8 -2.92 7.73 -4.27
CA ASP A 8 -4.15 8.40 -4.74
C ASP A 8 -3.96 9.93 -4.87
N SER A 9 -2.70 10.41 -4.98
CA SER A 9 -2.26 11.81 -4.94
C SER A 9 -2.40 12.54 -3.60
N HIS A 10 -3.12 11.97 -2.63
CA HIS A 10 -3.25 12.52 -1.27
C HIS A 10 -2.36 11.78 -0.26
N ARG A 11 -2.20 10.47 -0.45
CA ARG A 11 -1.36 9.58 0.38
C ARG A 11 -0.62 8.57 -0.48
N LEU A 12 0.43 7.99 0.09
CA LEU A 12 1.29 7.01 -0.55
C LEU A 12 1.54 5.84 0.40
N SER A 13 1.54 4.62 -0.15
CA SER A 13 2.00 3.41 0.52
C SER A 13 3.10 2.76 -0.32
N GLN A 14 4.18 2.34 0.33
CA GLN A 14 5.31 1.68 -0.29
C GLN A 14 5.76 0.49 0.56
N ARG A 15 6.02 -0.64 -0.11
CA ARG A 15 6.59 -1.84 0.50
C ARG A 15 7.77 -2.34 -0.33
N VAL A 16 8.87 -2.63 0.36
CA VAL A 16 10.05 -3.26 -0.24
C VAL A 16 10.25 -4.61 0.42
N ILE A 17 10.39 -5.66 -0.39
CA ILE A 17 10.61 -7.04 0.07
C ILE A 17 11.89 -7.57 -0.60
N PRO A 18 12.86 -8.11 0.15
CA PRO A 18 14.00 -8.80 -0.46
C PRO A 18 13.51 -10.03 -1.24
N VAL A 19 14.15 -10.33 -2.37
CA VAL A 19 13.83 -11.52 -3.18
C VAL A 19 15.11 -12.35 -3.24
N GLU A 20 15.01 -13.63 -2.90
CA GLU A 20 16.15 -14.53 -2.78
C GLU A 20 16.75 -14.92 -4.13
N GLN A 21 15.92 -14.96 -5.17
CA GLN A 21 16.32 -15.34 -6.52
C GLN A 21 16.28 -14.13 -7.45
N THR A 22 17.27 -14.04 -8.34
CA THR A 22 17.25 -13.08 -9.45
C THR A 22 16.16 -13.48 -10.43
N ALA A 23 15.10 -12.69 -10.47
CA ALA A 23 14.12 -12.68 -11.55
C ALA A 23 14.46 -11.57 -12.56
N ASP A 24 13.89 -11.67 -13.76
CA ASP A 24 13.98 -10.59 -14.75
C ASP A 24 13.39 -9.29 -14.18
N HIS A 25 13.98 -8.16 -14.56
CA HIS A 25 13.47 -6.86 -14.17
C HIS A 25 12.13 -6.58 -14.86
N PHE A 26 11.16 -6.10 -14.10
CA PHE A 26 9.86 -5.68 -14.62
C PHE A 26 9.39 -4.39 -13.96
N ASP A 27 8.58 -3.64 -14.69
CA ASP A 27 7.88 -2.44 -14.22
C ASP A 27 6.48 -2.47 -14.81
N ILE A 28 5.48 -2.71 -13.97
CA ILE A 28 4.08 -2.92 -14.38
C ILE A 28 3.13 -2.24 -13.41
N VAL A 29 1.98 -1.82 -13.93
CA VAL A 29 0.91 -1.25 -13.11
C VAL A 29 -0.30 -2.18 -13.16
N ILE A 30 -0.68 -2.73 -12.01
CA ILE A 30 -1.81 -3.64 -11.88
C ILE A 30 -3.00 -2.87 -11.27
N PRO A 31 -4.22 -2.99 -11.82
CA PRO A 31 -5.41 -2.41 -11.21
C PRO A 31 -5.60 -2.90 -9.76
N GLY A 32 -5.73 -1.96 -8.81
CA GLY A 32 -5.89 -2.31 -7.39
C GLY A 32 -7.10 -3.21 -7.11
N LYS A 33 -8.19 -3.07 -7.87
CA LYS A 33 -9.35 -3.97 -7.79
C LYS A 33 -8.99 -5.43 -8.10
N SER A 34 -8.12 -5.67 -9.08
CA SER A 34 -7.68 -7.03 -9.42
C SER A 34 -6.85 -7.65 -8.30
N LEU A 35 -5.99 -6.86 -7.63
CA LEU A 35 -5.22 -7.34 -6.48
C LEU A 35 -6.12 -7.64 -5.27
N ILE A 36 -7.18 -6.86 -5.07
CA ILE A 36 -8.18 -7.14 -4.02
C ILE A 36 -8.88 -8.48 -4.30
N GLU A 37 -9.35 -8.73 -5.52
CA GLU A 37 -9.98 -10.02 -5.86
C GLU A 37 -8.99 -11.19 -5.74
N LEU A 38 -7.75 -11.01 -6.23
CA LEU A 38 -6.68 -12.00 -6.03
C LEU A 38 -6.50 -12.35 -4.55
N SER A 39 -6.40 -11.33 -3.68
CA SER A 39 -6.19 -11.54 -2.25
C SER A 39 -7.33 -12.32 -1.57
N ARG A 40 -8.57 -12.21 -2.08
CA ARG A 40 -9.72 -13.00 -1.58
C ARG A 40 -9.69 -14.43 -2.08
N SER A 41 -9.08 -14.68 -3.24
CA SER A 41 -8.96 -16.02 -3.82
C SER A 41 -7.79 -16.81 -3.23
N LEU A 42 -6.75 -16.14 -2.76
CA LEU A 42 -5.64 -16.75 -2.02
C LEU A 42 -6.12 -17.08 -0.59
N THR A 43 -6.38 -18.36 -0.34
CA THR A 43 -6.96 -18.82 0.94
C THR A 43 -5.92 -19.41 1.90
N ASN A 44 -4.73 -19.73 1.41
CA ASN A 44 -3.64 -20.27 2.19
C ASN A 44 -2.41 -19.36 2.07
N GLU A 45 -1.93 -18.85 3.21
CA GLU A 45 -0.77 -17.94 3.26
C GLU A 45 0.54 -18.63 2.85
N GLU A 46 0.61 -19.96 2.92
CA GLU A 46 1.78 -20.76 2.52
C GLU A 46 1.73 -21.23 1.05
N GLU A 47 0.65 -20.90 0.32
CA GLU A 47 0.51 -21.31 -1.08
C GLU A 47 1.52 -20.56 -1.97
N ILE A 48 2.32 -21.32 -2.74
CA ILE A 48 3.25 -20.75 -3.71
C ILE A 48 2.46 -20.23 -4.91
N VAL A 49 2.65 -18.94 -5.21
CA VAL A 49 2.05 -18.29 -6.38
C VAL A 49 3.11 -18.06 -7.44
N GLU A 50 2.98 -18.72 -8.59
CA GLU A 50 3.75 -18.44 -9.78
C GLU A 50 3.22 -17.16 -10.45
N ILE A 51 4.12 -16.21 -10.74
CA ILE A 51 3.77 -14.94 -11.39
C ILE A 51 4.40 -14.91 -12.79
N SER A 52 3.56 -14.80 -13.82
CA SER A 52 4.00 -14.67 -15.21
C SER A 52 3.52 -13.35 -15.78
N ILE A 53 4.47 -12.52 -16.23
CA ILE A 53 4.19 -11.19 -16.80
C ILE A 53 4.25 -11.29 -18.33
N MET A 54 3.23 -10.76 -18.99
CA MET A 54 3.11 -10.64 -20.43
C MET A 54 2.90 -9.16 -20.79
N GLU A 55 2.90 -8.82 -22.08
CA GLU A 55 2.87 -7.42 -22.55
C GLU A 55 1.69 -6.60 -21.99
N ASN A 56 0.49 -7.18 -21.92
CA ASN A 56 -0.73 -6.47 -21.51
C ASN A 56 -1.47 -7.14 -20.34
N GLN A 57 -0.89 -8.18 -19.74
CA GLN A 57 -1.52 -8.94 -18.67
C GLN A 57 -0.49 -9.58 -17.75
N VAL A 58 -0.92 -9.85 -16.52
CA VAL A 58 -0.19 -10.67 -15.55
C VAL A 58 -1.05 -11.88 -15.19
N LEU A 59 -0.41 -13.04 -15.09
CA LEU A 59 -0.99 -14.28 -14.60
C LEU A 59 -0.42 -14.58 -13.21
N PHE A 60 -1.32 -14.79 -12.26
CA PHE A 60 -1.04 -15.40 -10.96
C PHE A 60 -1.57 -16.83 -11.00
N LYS A 61 -0.69 -17.81 -10.87
CA LYS A 61 -1.01 -19.23 -10.94
C LYS A 61 -0.69 -19.88 -9.61
N THR A 62 -1.62 -20.69 -9.12
CA THR A 62 -1.40 -21.62 -8.02
C THR A 62 -1.66 -23.05 -8.50
N GLU A 63 -1.60 -24.05 -7.60
CA GLU A 63 -1.94 -25.42 -7.97
C GLU A 63 -3.39 -25.56 -8.44
N THR A 64 -4.29 -24.73 -7.93
CA THR A 64 -5.75 -24.86 -8.14
C THR A 64 -6.36 -23.71 -8.94
N MET A 65 -5.62 -22.62 -9.17
CA MET A 65 -6.17 -21.39 -9.74
C MET A 65 -5.26 -20.78 -10.81
N TYR A 66 -5.89 -20.24 -11.86
CA TYR A 66 -5.28 -19.30 -12.79
C TYR A 66 -6.03 -17.98 -12.72
N PHE A 67 -5.35 -16.90 -12.38
CA PHE A 67 -5.93 -15.57 -12.25
C PHE A 67 -5.22 -14.57 -13.16
N TYR A 68 -5.97 -14.04 -14.13
CA TYR A 68 -5.47 -13.05 -15.09
C TYR A 68 -5.93 -11.65 -14.70
N SER A 69 -5.02 -10.67 -14.80
CA SER A 69 -5.34 -9.25 -14.71
C SER A 69 -4.71 -8.50 -15.88
N ARG A 70 -5.46 -7.56 -16.48
CA ARG A 70 -4.91 -6.64 -17.47
C ARG A 70 -4.00 -5.64 -16.78
N LEU A 71 -2.87 -5.33 -17.41
CA LEU A 71 -2.00 -4.25 -16.96
C LEU A 71 -2.57 -2.90 -17.40
N LEU A 72 -2.33 -1.86 -16.60
CA LEU A 72 -2.58 -0.48 -17.01
C LEU A 72 -1.41 -0.01 -17.87
N GLU A 73 -1.74 0.61 -19.00
CA GLU A 73 -0.75 1.22 -19.89
C GLU A 73 -0.24 2.55 -19.33
N GLY A 74 1.00 2.90 -19.69
CA GLY A 74 1.64 4.17 -19.34
C GLY A 74 2.66 4.04 -18.21
N ASN A 75 3.32 5.16 -17.91
CA ASN A 75 4.35 5.22 -16.88
C ASN A 75 3.73 5.58 -15.54
N TYR A 76 4.08 4.83 -14.49
CA TYR A 76 3.74 5.22 -13.12
C TYR A 76 4.58 6.45 -12.72
N PRO A 77 4.03 7.42 -11.96
CA PRO A 77 4.79 8.59 -11.53
C PRO A 77 5.99 8.23 -10.65
N ASP A 78 7.07 9.00 -10.74
CA ASP A 78 8.24 8.88 -9.85
C ASP A 78 7.88 9.30 -8.42
N THR A 79 7.57 8.32 -7.59
CA THR A 79 7.13 8.50 -6.20
C THR A 79 8.26 8.68 -5.21
N ASN A 80 9.51 8.35 -5.56
CA ASN A 80 10.64 8.47 -4.64
C ASN A 80 10.85 9.92 -4.17
N ARG A 81 10.52 10.88 -5.03
CA ARG A 81 10.61 12.31 -4.75
C ARG A 81 9.61 12.79 -3.70
N LEU A 82 8.60 11.99 -3.38
CA LEU A 82 7.56 12.32 -2.40
C LEU A 82 7.93 11.92 -0.97
N ILE A 83 8.98 11.09 -0.79
CA ILE A 83 9.38 10.58 0.53
C ILE A 83 10.40 11.55 1.15
N PRO A 84 10.08 12.22 2.27
CA PRO A 84 11.02 13.12 2.93
C PRO A 84 12.23 12.37 3.48
N SER A 85 13.42 12.95 3.35
CA SER A 85 14.67 12.40 3.89
C SER A 85 15.05 12.97 5.26
N SER A 86 14.31 13.96 5.76
CA SER A 86 14.57 14.64 7.03
C SER A 86 13.27 15.08 7.71
N PHE A 87 13.25 15.03 9.03
CA PHE A 87 12.08 15.34 9.85
C PHE A 87 12.45 16.34 10.95
N ASN A 88 11.56 17.29 11.24
CA ASN A 88 11.72 18.24 12.36
C ASN A 88 11.14 17.71 13.68
N THR A 89 10.29 16.69 13.61
CA THR A 89 9.57 16.13 14.76
C THR A 89 9.31 14.66 14.50
N GLU A 90 9.62 13.82 15.48
CA GLU A 90 9.38 12.39 15.48
C GLU A 90 8.60 12.02 16.74
N VAL A 91 7.57 11.19 16.59
CA VAL A 91 6.73 10.73 17.70
C VAL A 91 6.43 9.26 17.51
N GLU A 92 6.66 8.47 18.55
CA GLU A 92 6.35 7.04 18.57
C GLU A 92 4.99 6.80 19.24
N PHE A 93 4.16 5.94 18.63
CA PHE A 93 2.86 5.56 19.18
C PHE A 93 2.68 4.05 19.15
N SER A 94 1.92 3.55 20.12
CA SER A 94 1.25 2.26 20.00
C SER A 94 0.21 2.33 18.86
N VAL A 95 0.39 1.51 17.81
CA VAL A 95 -0.51 1.47 16.64
C VAL A 95 -1.98 1.25 17.05
N PRO A 96 -2.33 0.25 17.90
CA PRO A 96 -3.71 0.07 18.32
C PRO A 96 -4.28 1.30 19.06
N SER A 97 -3.49 1.91 19.93
CA SER A 97 -3.94 3.05 20.76
C SER A 97 -4.16 4.31 19.92
N PHE A 98 -3.25 4.59 18.99
CA PHE A 98 -3.35 5.75 18.10
C PHE A 98 -4.49 5.59 17.09
N LEU A 99 -4.64 4.39 16.50
CA LEU A 99 -5.76 4.11 15.60
C LEU A 99 -7.10 4.33 16.30
N ALA A 100 -7.28 3.80 17.50
CA ALA A 100 -8.51 4.01 18.27
C ALA A 100 -8.77 5.49 18.61
N ALA A 101 -7.73 6.29 18.83
CA ALA A 101 -7.86 7.73 19.05
C ALA A 101 -8.29 8.48 17.78
N ILE A 102 -7.68 8.16 16.64
CA ILE A 102 -8.04 8.73 15.33
C ILE A 102 -9.47 8.34 14.95
N GLU A 103 -9.90 7.10 15.18
CA GLU A 103 -11.27 6.66 14.93
C GLU A 103 -12.27 7.51 15.73
N ARG A 104 -12.05 7.67 17.04
CA ARG A 104 -12.90 8.51 17.90
C ARG A 104 -12.94 9.98 17.43
N ALA A 105 -11.79 10.56 17.08
CA ALA A 105 -11.72 11.93 16.59
C ALA A 105 -12.42 12.10 15.23
N SER A 106 -12.30 11.10 14.35
CA SER A 106 -12.87 11.13 13.00
C SER A 106 -14.40 11.14 13.00
N LEU A 107 -15.04 10.44 13.97
CA LEU A 107 -16.49 10.42 14.14
C LEU A 107 -17.06 11.83 14.34
N LEU A 108 -16.42 12.66 15.15
CA LEU A 108 -16.84 14.03 15.43
C LEU A 108 -16.53 14.98 14.26
N SER A 109 -15.48 14.71 13.48
CA SER A 109 -15.08 15.55 12.34
C SER A 109 -16.08 15.52 11.17
N HIS A 110 -16.84 14.42 11.03
CA HIS A 110 -17.86 14.27 9.99
C HIS A 110 -19.08 15.18 10.23
N GLU A 111 -19.43 15.45 11.49
CA GLU A 111 -20.52 16.37 11.84
C GLU A 111 -20.19 17.82 11.46
N GLY A 112 -18.91 18.20 11.53
CA GLY A 112 -18.41 19.54 11.20
C GLY A 112 -18.06 19.77 9.71
N ARG A 113 -18.27 18.77 8.83
CA ARG A 113 -17.99 18.80 7.38
C ARG A 113 -16.54 19.02 6.94
N ASN A 114 -15.58 19.05 7.87
CA ASN A 114 -14.19 19.37 7.53
C ASN A 114 -13.25 18.15 7.51
N ASN A 115 -13.68 16.93 7.86
CA ASN A 115 -12.92 15.66 7.76
C ASN A 115 -11.42 15.76 8.18
N ILE A 116 -11.09 16.67 9.10
CA ILE A 116 -9.72 16.98 9.55
C ILE A 116 -9.65 16.65 11.03
N VAL A 117 -8.65 15.84 11.39
CA VAL A 117 -8.22 15.64 12.78
C VAL A 117 -7.00 16.52 13.02
N ARG A 118 -7.05 17.37 14.04
CA ARG A 118 -5.91 18.22 14.42
C ARG A 118 -5.09 17.50 15.48
N LEU A 119 -3.81 17.24 15.17
CA LEU A 119 -2.82 16.73 16.12
C LEU A 119 -2.00 17.89 16.68
N SER A 120 -1.90 18.00 18.00
CA SER A 120 -1.15 19.02 18.73
C SER A 120 -0.02 18.37 19.51
N ILE A 121 1.22 18.67 19.12
CA ILE A 121 2.43 18.09 19.73
C ILE A 121 3.08 19.14 20.63
N ARG A 122 3.25 18.82 21.91
CA ARG A 122 3.95 19.61 22.93
C ARG A 122 5.05 18.77 23.59
N PRO A 123 6.02 19.38 24.29
CA PRO A 123 7.14 18.65 24.91
C PRO A 123 6.71 17.54 25.89
N ASP A 124 5.55 17.69 26.53
CA ASP A 124 5.01 16.81 27.56
C ASP A 124 3.80 15.97 27.11
N ALA A 125 3.22 16.28 25.94
CA ALA A 125 1.95 15.68 25.53
C ALA A 125 1.72 15.76 24.02
N VAL A 126 1.01 14.75 23.51
CA VAL A 126 0.37 14.79 22.19
C VAL A 126 -1.14 14.72 22.39
N VAL A 127 -1.86 15.71 21.87
CA VAL A 127 -3.33 15.87 22.00
C VAL A 127 -3.98 15.99 20.64
#